data_AF-A0A7S1NHV4-F1
#
_entry.id   AF-A0A7S1NHV4-F1
#
_cell.length_a   1.000
_cell.length_b   1.000
_cell.length_c   1.000
_cell.angle_alpha   90.00
_cell.angle_beta   90.00
_cell.angle_gamma   90.00
#
_symmetry.space_group_name_H-M   'P 1'
#
loop_
_entity.id
_entity.type
_entity.pdbx_description
1 polymer ?
#
loop_
_entity_poly.entity_id
_entity_poly.type
_entity_poly.pdbx_seq_one_letter_code
_entity_poly.pdbx_strand_id
1 'polypeptide(L)'
;VILFFLYPSLIKQIALFNNCETVIMGGAAGTRRYMVTDYSIDCESAAYLSVQAVSQVFMFAYGLGIPLSFVIIGKYLRRKYGQQMELETFAFMMAGFRQRARYWETVYMIRKLVLI
;
A
#
# COMPACT_ATOMS: atom_id res chain seq x y z
N VAL A 1 3.02 16.19 -4.38
CA VAL A 1 4.34 15.57 -4.68
C VAL A 1 4.85 14.73 -3.51
N ILE A 2 5.01 15.30 -2.30
CA ILE A 2 5.57 14.61 -1.11
C ILE A 2 4.78 13.33 -0.74
N LEU A 3 3.44 13.36 -0.76
CA LEU A 3 2.60 12.18 -0.48
C LEU A 3 2.91 10.97 -1.37
N PHE A 4 3.33 11.19 -2.62
CA PHE A 4 3.56 10.12 -3.59
C PHE A 4 4.89 9.39 -3.36
N PHE A 5 5.88 10.08 -2.78
CA PHE A 5 7.15 9.47 -2.35
C PHE A 5 7.03 8.80 -0.97
N LEU A 6 6.17 9.34 -0.11
CA LEU A 6 5.82 8.73 1.16
C LEU A 6 5.08 7.40 0.97
N TYR A 7 4.23 7.32 -0.05
CA TYR A 7 3.43 6.13 -0.35
C TYR A 7 4.21 4.79 -0.44
N PRO A 8 5.20 4.62 -1.35
CA PRO A 8 5.95 3.38 -1.43
C PRO A 8 6.78 3.13 -0.16
N SER A 9 7.21 4.19 0.52
CA SER A 9 7.96 4.09 1.77
C SER A 9 7.09 3.56 2.92
N LEU A 10 5.85 4.05 3.04
CA LEU A 10 4.88 3.61 4.04
C LEU A 10 4.44 2.16 3.78
N ILE A 11 4.11 1.81 2.53
CA ILE A 11 3.73 0.43 2.20
C ILE A 11 4.89 -0.52 2.48
N LYS A 12 6.12 -0.17 2.11
CA LYS A 12 7.29 -1.01 2.37
C LYS A 12 7.51 -1.22 3.87
N GLN A 13 7.34 -0.18 4.69
CA GLN A 13 7.44 -0.32 6.15
C GLN A 13 6.33 -1.21 6.72
N ILE A 14 5.09 -1.06 6.23
CA ILE A 14 3.96 -1.91 6.68
C ILE A 14 4.16 -3.37 6.25
N ALA A 15 4.69 -3.61 5.04
CA ALA A 15 4.98 -4.95 4.54
C ALA A 15 6.09 -5.62 5.36
N LEU A 16 7.18 -4.89 5.65
CA LEU A 16 8.23 -5.36 6.56
C LEU A 16 7.69 -5.63 7.96
N PHE A 17 6.74 -4.81 8.43
CA PHE A 17 6.14 -4.99 9.75
C PHE A 17 5.35 -6.31 9.87
N ASN A 18 4.73 -6.75 8.78
CA ASN A 18 3.97 -7.99 8.71
C ASN A 18 4.83 -9.23 8.41
N ASN A 19 6.15 -9.08 8.28
CA ASN A 19 7.05 -10.19 7.97
C ASN A 19 7.54 -10.88 9.25
N CYS A 20 6.96 -12.04 9.56
CA CYS A 20 7.31 -12.86 10.73
C CYS A 20 7.87 -14.21 10.30
N GLU A 21 9.00 -14.60 10.89
CA GLU A 21 9.66 -15.87 10.66
C GLU A 21 9.54 -16.78 11.89
N THR A 22 9.37 -18.08 11.65
CA THR A 22 9.33 -19.09 12.71
C THR A 22 10.75 -19.47 13.12
N VAL A 23 11.13 -19.15 14.35
CA VAL A 23 12.43 -19.53 14.92
C VAL A 23 12.23 -20.77 15.78
N ILE A 24 12.95 -21.84 15.46
CA ILE A 24 12.96 -23.07 16.26
C ILE A 24 13.92 -22.84 17.43
N MET A 25 13.39 -22.69 18.64
CA MET A 25 14.21 -22.60 19.84
C MET A 25 14.58 -24.03 20.26
N GLY A 26 15.88 -24.33 20.36
CA GLY A 26 16.32 -25.65 20.81
C GLY A 26 15.86 -25.96 22.24
N GLY A 27 15.34 -27.17 22.47
CA GLY A 27 14.89 -27.66 23.79
C GLY A 27 13.36 -27.70 23.97
N ALA A 28 12.88 -27.70 25.22
CA ALA A 28 11.45 -27.75 25.58
C ALA A 28 10.68 -26.43 25.28
N ALA A 29 11.33 -25.44 24.68
CA ALA A 29 10.81 -24.10 24.45
C ALA A 29 9.94 -23.98 23.18
N GLY A 30 9.88 -25.01 22.34
CA GLY A 30 9.00 -25.06 21.16
C GLY A 30 9.37 -24.08 20.04
N THR A 31 8.44 -23.84 19.13
CA THR A 31 8.57 -22.89 18.01
C THR A 31 7.89 -21.57 18.35
N ARG A 32 8.55 -20.43 18.09
CA ARG A 32 7.96 -19.08 18.23
C ARG A 32 8.15 -18.25 16.97
N ARG A 33 7.27 -17.27 16.77
CA ARG A 33 7.30 -16.39 15.58
C ARG A 33 7.81 -15.02 15.96
N TYR A 34 8.90 -14.59 15.33
CA TYR A 34 9.51 -13.29 15.56
C TYR A 34 9.49 -12.45 14.30
N MET A 35 9.45 -11.14 14.48
CA MET A 35 9.51 -10.19 13.39
C MET A 35 10.93 -10.16 12.78
N VAL A 36 11.04 -10.28 11.45
CA VAL A 36 12.33 -10.40 10.77
C VAL A 36 13.20 -9.14 10.92
N THR A 37 12.57 -7.97 11.03
CA THR A 37 13.28 -6.70 11.21
C THR A 37 13.78 -6.50 12.63
N ASP A 38 13.14 -7.14 13.62
CA ASP A 38 13.50 -7.03 15.03
C ASP A 38 13.05 -8.28 15.81
N TYR A 39 14.00 -9.17 16.10
CA TYR A 39 13.76 -10.43 16.81
C TYR A 39 13.40 -10.24 18.30
N SER A 40 13.36 -9.01 18.81
CA SER A 40 12.84 -8.74 20.16
C SER A 40 11.31 -8.77 20.22
N ILE A 41 10.63 -8.67 19.07
CA ILE A 41 9.17 -8.60 18.98
C ILE A 41 8.60 -9.98 18.65
N ASP A 42 7.81 -10.52 19.58
CA ASP A 42 7.05 -11.75 19.41
C ASP A 42 5.75 -11.47 18.64
N CYS A 43 5.59 -12.11 17.48
CA CYS A 43 4.43 -11.94 16.60
C CYS A 43 3.16 -12.60 17.16
N GLU A 44 3.26 -13.39 18.23
CA GLU A 44 2.10 -14.01 18.90
C GLU A 44 1.60 -13.19 20.10
N SER A 45 2.29 -12.10 20.45
CA SER A 45 1.87 -11.21 21.52
C SER A 45 0.54 -10.51 21.21
N ALA A 46 -0.36 -10.42 22.20
CA ALA A 46 -1.65 -9.72 22.06
C ALA A 46 -1.48 -8.25 21.65
N ALA A 47 -0.40 -7.59 22.11
CA ALA A 47 -0.06 -6.23 21.70
C ALA A 47 0.24 -6.18 20.19
N TYR A 48 1.01 -7.14 19.66
CA TYR A 48 1.34 -7.22 18.24
C TYR A 48 0.09 -7.48 17.39
N LEU A 49 -0.77 -8.41 17.79
CA LEU A 49 -2.00 -8.75 17.05
C LEU A 49 -2.94 -7.55 16.84
N SER A 50 -3.11 -6.71 17.87
CA SER A 50 -3.93 -5.50 17.75
C SER A 50 -3.36 -4.49 16.75
N VAL A 51 -2.04 -4.29 16.78
CA VAL A 51 -1.34 -3.39 15.85
C VAL A 51 -1.30 -3.99 14.44
N GLN A 52 -1.20 -5.32 14.32
CA GLN A 52 -1.23 -6.02 13.05
C GLN A 52 -2.56 -5.80 12.32
N ALA A 53 -3.69 -5.90 13.02
CA ALA A 53 -5.00 -5.63 12.44
C ALA A 53 -5.10 -4.20 11.88
N VAL A 54 -4.60 -3.22 12.64
CA VAL A 54 -4.52 -1.82 12.18
C VAL A 54 -3.61 -1.72 10.95
N SER A 55 -2.42 -2.34 10.99
CA SER A 55 -1.47 -2.30 9.88
C SER A 55 -2.06 -2.85 8.58
N GLN A 56 -2.88 -3.91 8.65
CA GLN A 56 -3.57 -4.46 7.48
C GLN A 56 -4.62 -3.51 6.94
N VAL A 57 -5.42 -2.87 7.81
CA VAL A 57 -6.39 -1.85 7.38
C VAL A 57 -5.69 -0.71 6.65
N PHE A 58 -4.57 -0.23 7.18
CA PHE A 58 -3.77 0.81 6.53
C PHE A 58 -3.16 0.34 5.21
N MET A 59 -2.68 -0.90 5.12
CA MET A 59 -2.16 -1.48 3.88
C MET A 59 -3.22 -1.51 2.77
N PHE A 60 -4.45 -1.94 3.08
CA PHE A 60 -5.54 -1.93 2.11
C PHE A 60 -6.06 -0.52 1.81
N ALA A 61 -6.20 0.34 2.82
CA ALA A 61 -6.68 1.70 2.66
C ALA A 61 -5.73 2.54 1.80
N TYR A 62 -4.43 2.44 2.02
CA TYR A 62 -3.45 3.16 1.21
C TYR A 62 -3.20 2.45 -0.12
N GLY A 63 -3.03 1.12 -0.09
CA GLY A 63 -2.74 0.33 -1.29
C GLY A 63 -3.87 0.37 -2.33
N LEU A 64 -5.12 0.19 -1.90
CA LEU A 64 -6.27 0.20 -2.81
C LEU A 64 -6.99 1.54 -2.85
N GLY A 65 -7.07 2.25 -1.72
CA GLY A 65 -7.83 3.49 -1.63
C GLY A 65 -7.25 4.60 -2.50
N ILE A 66 -5.93 4.68 -2.63
CA ILE A 66 -5.28 5.66 -3.52
C ILE A 66 -5.65 5.41 -5.00
N PRO A 67 -5.40 4.24 -5.60
CA PRO A 67 -5.82 3.97 -6.98
C PRO A 67 -7.34 4.07 -7.19
N LEU A 68 -8.16 3.62 -6.23
CA LEU A 68 -9.62 3.77 -6.31
C LEU A 68 -10.05 5.24 -6.29
N SER A 69 -9.48 6.04 -5.39
CA SER A 69 -9.78 7.47 -5.30
C SER A 69 -9.46 8.19 -6.61
N PHE A 70 -8.37 7.82 -7.30
CA PHE A 70 -8.07 8.37 -8.62
C PHE A 70 -9.13 8.04 -9.67
N VAL A 71 -9.61 6.80 -9.71
CA VAL A 71 -10.66 6.39 -10.66
C VAL A 71 -11.98 7.11 -10.35
N ILE A 72 -12.35 7.21 -9.07
CA ILE A 72 -13.62 7.79 -8.63
C ILE A 72 -13.60 9.31 -8.82
N ILE A 73 -12.58 9.99 -8.32
CA ILE A 73 -12.43 11.45 -8.40
C ILE A 73 -12.23 11.87 -9.86
N GLY A 74 -11.45 11.14 -10.65
CA GLY A 74 -11.29 11.39 -12.09
C GLY A 74 -12.61 11.28 -12.85
N LYS A 75 -13.41 10.23 -12.59
CA LYS A 75 -14.76 10.09 -13.16
C LYS A 75 -15.70 11.22 -12.73
N TYR A 76 -15.63 11.64 -11.46
CA TYR A 76 -16.48 12.71 -10.93
C TYR A 76 -16.14 14.08 -11.53
N LEU A 77 -14.86 14.46 -11.54
CA LEU A 77 -14.42 15.72 -12.15
C LEU A 77 -14.73 15.76 -13.63
N ARG A 78 -14.54 14.65 -14.35
CA ARG A 78 -14.85 14.58 -15.78
C ARG A 78 -16.33 14.78 -16.08
N ARG A 79 -17.22 14.23 -15.23
CA ARG A 79 -18.67 14.43 -15.36
C ARG A 79 -19.10 15.87 -15.05
N LYS A 80 -18.39 16.56 -14.17
CA LYS A 80 -18.82 17.88 -13.65
C LYS A 80 -18.16 19.07 -14.35
N TYR A 81 -16.89 18.97 -14.73
CA TYR A 81 -16.07 20.08 -15.24
C TYR A 81 -15.42 19.79 -16.61
N GLY A 82 -15.74 18.66 -17.23
CA GLY A 82 -15.13 18.25 -18.50
C GLY A 82 -13.68 17.76 -18.35
N GLN A 83 -13.08 17.40 -19.48
CA GLN A 83 -11.81 16.65 -19.52
C GLN A 83 -10.56 17.50 -19.22
N GLN A 84 -10.66 18.83 -19.31
CA GLN A 84 -9.54 19.77 -19.11
C GLN A 84 -9.17 19.96 -17.63
N MET A 85 -10.14 20.15 -16.72
CA MET A 85 -9.83 20.30 -15.29
C MET A 85 -9.23 19.03 -14.66
N GLU A 86 -9.64 17.85 -15.14
CA GLU A 86 -9.05 16.58 -14.74
C GLU A 86 -7.56 16.51 -15.14
N LEU A 87 -7.24 16.99 -16.35
CA LEU A 87 -5.87 17.01 -16.85
C LEU A 87 -4.98 17.99 -16.11
N GLU A 88 -5.48 19.16 -15.70
CA GLU A 88 -4.69 20.15 -14.97
C GLU A 88 -4.45 19.75 -13.51
N THR A 89 -5.51 19.27 -12.83
CA THR A 89 -5.43 18.88 -11.41
C THR A 89 -4.57 17.63 -11.24
N PHE A 90 -4.68 16.67 -12.17
CA PHE A 90 -3.87 15.47 -12.17
C PHE A 90 -2.69 15.56 -13.15
N ALA A 91 -2.35 16.75 -13.67
CA ALA A 91 -1.28 16.94 -14.67
C ALA A 91 0.03 16.35 -14.18
N PHE A 92 0.37 16.61 -12.92
CA PHE A 92 1.59 16.11 -12.30
C PHE A 92 1.68 14.57 -12.29
N MET A 93 0.54 13.89 -12.17
CA MET A 93 0.48 12.43 -12.13
C MET A 93 0.22 11.80 -13.51
N MET A 94 -0.43 12.53 -14.40
CA MET A 94 -0.70 12.19 -15.79
C MET A 94 0.41 12.65 -16.75
N ALA A 95 1.44 13.36 -16.26
CA ALA A 95 2.57 13.87 -17.05
C ALA A 95 3.36 12.69 -17.61
N GLY A 96 3.04 12.32 -18.86
CA GLY A 96 3.61 11.16 -19.56
C GLY A 96 2.59 10.08 -19.95
N PHE A 97 1.34 10.15 -19.48
CA PHE A 97 0.34 9.10 -19.67
C PHE A 97 -0.66 9.44 -20.79
N ARG A 98 -0.79 8.52 -21.76
CA ARG A 98 -1.64 8.70 -22.95
C ARG A 98 -3.10 8.41 -22.56
N GLN A 99 -3.99 9.37 -22.79
CA GLN A 99 -5.45 9.28 -22.52
C GLN A 99 -6.14 7.96 -22.94
N ARG A 100 -5.63 7.23 -23.95
CA ARG A 100 -6.19 5.95 -24.43
C ARG A 100 -5.86 4.73 -23.57
N ALA A 101 -4.94 4.80 -22.62
CA ALA A 101 -4.45 3.65 -21.84
C ALA A 101 -4.78 3.67 -20.34
N ARG A 102 -5.66 4.58 -19.87
CA ARG A 102 -6.00 4.78 -18.45
C ARG A 102 -6.38 3.52 -17.66
N TYR A 103 -7.12 2.58 -18.28
CA TYR A 103 -7.50 1.33 -17.60
C TYR A 103 -6.27 0.45 -17.33
N TRP A 104 -5.40 0.31 -18.32
CA TRP A 104 -4.17 -0.47 -18.22
C TRP A 104 -3.16 0.18 -17.29
N GLU A 105 -3.16 1.51 -17.18
CA GLU A 105 -2.27 2.26 -16.28
C GLU A 105 -2.61 2.04 -14.79
N THR A 106 -3.90 2.00 -14.42
CA THR A 106 -4.32 1.59 -13.08
C THR A 106 -3.92 0.14 -12.80
N VAL A 107 -4.05 -0.74 -13.79
CA VAL A 107 -3.61 -2.14 -13.67
C VAL A 107 -2.08 -2.23 -13.49
N TYR A 108 -1.28 -1.41 -14.18
CA TYR A 108 0.17 -1.38 -13.99
C TYR A 108 0.57 -0.80 -12.63
N MET A 109 -0.11 0.22 -12.14
CA MET A 109 0.08 0.76 -10.79
C MET A 109 -0.25 -0.29 -9.72
N ILE A 110 -1.40 -0.96 -9.84
CA ILE A 110 -1.79 -2.08 -8.96
C ILE A 110 -0.77 -3.21 -9.06
N ARG A 111 -0.32 -3.58 -10.26
CA ARG A 111 0.68 -4.64 -10.46
C ARG A 111 2.02 -4.30 -9.80
N LYS A 112 2.49 -3.05 -9.90
CA LYS A 112 3.71 -2.60 -9.22
C LYS A 112 3.56 -2.64 -7.70
N LEU A 113 2.36 -2.44 -7.19
CA LEU A 113 2.03 -2.49 -5.77
C LEU A 113 1.96 -3.92 -5.25
N VAL A 114 1.42 -4.85 -6.04
CA VAL A 114 1.35 -6.29 -5.73
C VAL A 114 2.73 -6.97 -5.80
N LEU A 115 3.66 -6.41 -6.58
CA LEU A 115 5.04 -6.90 -6.70
C LEU A 115 6.00 -6.35 -5.62
N ILE A 116 5.54 -5.42 -4.77
CA ILE A 116 6.25 -4.99 -3.55
C ILE A 116 5.88 -5.96 -2.43
#